data_AF-A0A0M9BQ63-F1
#
_entry.id   AF-A0A0M9BQ63-F1
#
_cell.length_a   1.000
_cell.length_b   1.000
_cell.length_c   1.000
_cell.angle_alpha   90.00
_cell.angle_beta   90.00
_cell.angle_gamma   90.00
#
_symmetry.space_group_name_H-M   'P 1'
#
loop_
_entity.id
_entity.type
_entity.pdbx_description
1 polymer ?
#
loop_
_entity_poly.entity_id
_entity_poly.type
_entity_poly.pdbx_seq_one_letter_code
_entity_poly.pdbx_strand_id
1 'polypeptide(L)'
;MFVIVASKGRFEWISGIFQAEEVALHYMEQIHEELKEYQSLIHVEGMSYPFYIIESQGYFQFLTKDEVIGLFNHTDVSEDEDEVHFNIYTVDSDYRPKKPGTDYMGMLHHDHVTNEFIAKYKEEGTEILVKRRIF
;
A
#
# COMPACT_ATOMS: atom_id res chain seq x y z
N MET A 1 9.54 -6.18 -7.67
CA MET A 1 8.34 -5.35 -7.96
C MET A 1 8.78 -3.92 -8.19
N PHE A 2 8.24 -3.24 -9.20
CA PHE A 2 8.60 -1.86 -9.54
C PHE A 2 7.49 -0.90 -9.12
N VAL A 3 7.80 0.02 -8.22
CA VAL A 3 6.81 0.95 -7.65
C VAL A 3 7.23 2.37 -7.99
N ILE A 4 6.27 3.17 -8.46
CA ILE A 4 6.47 4.60 -8.66
C ILE A 4 5.88 5.32 -7.46
N VAL A 5 6.77 5.89 -6.66
CA VAL A 5 6.42 6.70 -5.50
C VAL A 5 6.55 8.16 -5.89
N ALA A 6 5.54 8.94 -5.56
CA ALA A 6 5.52 10.37 -5.78
C ALA A 6 5.63 11.11 -4.45
N SER A 7 6.42 12.18 -4.41
CA SER A 7 6.58 13.02 -3.22
C SER A 7 6.54 14.50 -3.61
N LYS A 8 5.57 15.24 -3.06
CA LYS A 8 5.38 16.68 -3.29
C LYS A 8 5.16 17.40 -1.97
N GLY A 9 6.24 17.96 -1.43
CA GLY A 9 6.22 18.62 -0.12
C GLY A 9 5.98 17.60 0.99
N ARG A 10 4.82 17.67 1.65
CA ARG A 10 4.43 16.72 2.71
C ARG A 10 3.56 15.56 2.23
N PHE A 11 3.24 15.53 0.94
CA PHE A 11 2.34 14.54 0.36
C PHE A 11 3.15 13.46 -0.34
N GLU A 12 2.90 12.21 0.01
CA GLU A 12 3.47 11.05 -0.65
C GLU A 12 2.34 10.13 -1.13
N TRP A 13 2.46 9.58 -2.33
CA TRP A 13 1.50 8.62 -2.86
C TRP A 13 2.17 7.63 -3.81
N ILE A 14 1.56 6.48 -4.00
CA ILE A 14 1.96 5.51 -5.02
C ILE A 14 1.17 5.82 -6.29
N SER A 15 1.89 6.10 -7.38
CA SER A 15 1.32 6.51 -8.66
C SER A 15 1.37 5.41 -9.72
N GLY A 16 2.00 4.28 -9.42
CA GLY A 16 1.98 3.08 -10.23
C GLY A 16 2.73 1.90 -9.59
N ILE A 17 2.30 0.67 -9.90
CA ILE A 17 2.95 -0.57 -9.46
C ILE A 17 2.96 -1.53 -10.64
N PHE A 18 4.13 -2.12 -10.93
CA PHE A 18 4.34 -2.98 -12.08
C PHE A 18 5.24 -4.15 -11.75
N GLN A 19 4.90 -5.33 -12.28
CA GLN A 19 5.75 -6.50 -12.13
C GLN A 19 7.06 -6.39 -12.94
N ALA A 20 7.01 -5.72 -14.10
CA ALA A 20 8.14 -5.60 -15.02
C ALA A 20 8.66 -4.15 -15.11
N GLU A 21 9.99 -4.02 -15.10
CA GLU A 21 10.69 -2.72 -15.14
C GLU A 21 10.34 -1.92 -16.40
N GLU A 22 10.37 -2.56 -17.55
CA GLU A 22 10.12 -1.94 -18.85
C GLU A 22 8.73 -1.31 -18.91
N VAL A 23 7.74 -1.94 -18.28
CA VAL A 23 6.36 -1.42 -18.20
C VAL A 23 6.30 -0.20 -17.29
N ALA A 24 7.00 -0.23 -16.15
CA ALA A 24 7.08 0.91 -15.24
C ALA A 24 7.75 2.12 -15.91
N LEU A 25 8.87 1.90 -16.60
CA LEU A 25 9.58 2.94 -17.34
C LEU A 25 8.70 3.54 -18.44
N HIS A 26 8.04 2.70 -19.23
CA HIS A 26 7.11 3.17 -20.24
C HIS A 26 5.94 3.96 -19.65
N TYR A 27 5.43 3.56 -18.49
CA TYR A 27 4.40 4.32 -17.79
C TYR A 27 4.90 5.68 -17.29
N MET A 28 6.14 5.78 -16.79
CA MET A 28 6.75 7.06 -16.39
C MET A 28 6.85 8.05 -17.56
N GLU A 29 7.06 7.58 -18.79
CA GLU A 29 7.08 8.45 -19.97
C GLU A 29 5.74 9.17 -20.19
N GLN A 30 4.64 8.54 -19.78
CA GLN A 30 3.26 9.04 -19.93
C GLN A 30 2.86 10.03 -18.83
N ILE A 31 3.66 10.18 -17.77
CA ILE A 31 3.40 11.14 -16.70
C ILE A 31 3.57 12.56 -17.24
N HIS A 32 2.64 13.45 -16.89
CA HIS A 32 2.71 14.86 -17.31
C HIS A 32 4.00 15.51 -16.81
N GLU A 33 4.63 16.37 -17.62
CA GLU A 33 5.95 16.96 -17.32
C GLU A 33 5.99 17.66 -15.95
N GLU A 34 4.94 18.41 -15.62
CA GLU A 34 4.75 19.08 -14.32
C GLU A 34 4.72 18.14 -13.12
N LEU A 35 4.47 16.84 -13.33
CA LEU A 35 4.43 15.84 -12.27
C LEU A 35 5.70 14.99 -12.20
N LYS A 36 6.49 14.93 -13.28
CA LYS A 36 7.64 14.02 -13.41
C LYS A 36 8.69 14.25 -12.33
N GLU A 37 8.96 15.50 -11.97
CA GLU A 37 9.96 15.86 -10.96
C GLU A 37 9.67 15.28 -9.58
N TYR A 38 8.40 14.95 -9.30
CA TYR A 38 7.98 14.38 -8.02
C TYR A 38 8.03 12.85 -8.01
N GLN A 39 8.27 12.19 -9.14
CA GLN A 39 8.17 10.73 -9.28
C GLN A 39 9.53 10.06 -9.13
N SER A 40 9.57 8.97 -8.37
CA SER A 40 10.73 8.09 -8.24
C SER A 40 10.32 6.66 -8.47
N LEU A 41 11.07 5.95 -9.33
CA LEU A 41 10.94 4.51 -9.52
C LEU A 41 11.83 3.81 -8.49
N ILE A 42 11.23 2.92 -7.70
CA ILE A 42 11.95 2.05 -6.77
C ILE A 42 11.74 0.59 -7.14
N HIS A 43 12.77 -0.23 -6.90
CA HIS A 43 12.68 -1.67 -6.99
C HIS A 43 12.52 -2.26 -5.59
N VAL A 44 11.37 -2.89 -5.34
CA VAL A 44 11.10 -3.64 -4.12
C VAL A 44 11.41 -5.11 -4.39
N GLU A 45 12.54 -5.56 -3.85
CA GLU A 45 13.03 -6.93 -4.02
C GLU A 45 12.13 -7.94 -3.29
N GLY A 46 12.11 -9.18 -3.79
CA GLY A 46 11.39 -10.29 -3.13
C GLY A 46 9.86 -10.22 -3.19
N MET A 47 9.28 -9.19 -3.81
CA MET A 47 7.82 -9.03 -3.89
C MET A 47 7.22 -9.63 -5.17
N SER A 48 6.09 -10.32 -4.99
CA SER A 48 5.25 -10.88 -6.05
C SER A 48 3.78 -10.68 -5.68
N TYR A 49 2.87 -10.74 -6.66
CA TYR A 49 1.45 -10.63 -6.37
C TYR A 49 0.89 -11.90 -5.68
N PRO A 50 -0.08 -11.77 -4.75
CA PRO A 50 -0.44 -10.52 -4.08
C PRO A 50 0.61 -10.10 -3.04
N PHE A 51 0.81 -8.79 -2.89
CA PHE A 51 1.54 -8.20 -1.77
C PHE A 51 0.76 -7.04 -1.18
N TYR A 52 1.24 -6.49 -0.06
CA TYR A 52 0.51 -5.49 0.71
C TYR A 52 1.34 -4.23 0.87
N ILE A 53 0.66 -3.08 0.86
CA ILE A 53 1.27 -1.81 1.23
C ILE A 53 0.67 -1.39 2.56
N ILE A 54 1.53 -1.12 3.53
CA ILE A 54 1.15 -0.50 4.80
C ILE A 54 1.49 0.97 4.71
N GLU A 55 0.50 1.83 4.91
CA GLU A 55 0.66 3.27 5.03
C GLU A 55 0.46 3.67 6.49
N SER A 56 1.51 4.21 7.11
CA SER A 56 1.45 4.75 8.47
C SER A 56 2.30 6.02 8.55
N GLN A 57 1.75 7.06 9.14
CA GLN A 57 2.44 8.35 9.37
C GLN A 57 3.11 8.95 8.11
N GLY A 58 2.53 8.69 6.92
CA GLY A 58 3.05 9.16 5.64
C GLY A 58 4.18 8.32 5.04
N TYR A 59 4.48 7.14 5.60
CA TYR A 59 5.47 6.21 5.05
C TYR A 59 4.80 4.95 4.51
N PHE A 60 5.37 4.41 3.42
CA PHE A 60 4.94 3.15 2.83
C PHE A 60 5.91 2.01 3.17
N GLN A 61 5.36 0.89 3.66
CA GLN A 61 6.05 -0.38 3.79
C GLN A 61 5.43 -1.39 2.84
N PHE A 62 6.27 -2.21 2.21
CA PHE A 62 5.84 -3.24 1.26
C PHE A 62 6.05 -4.60 1.89
N LEU A 63 4.95 -5.29 2.18
CA LEU A 63 4.96 -6.51 2.98
C LEU A 63 4.41 -7.70 2.21
N THR A 64 5.01 -8.87 2.45
CA THR A 64 4.42 -10.17 2.14
C THR A 64 3.27 -10.50 3.09
N LYS A 65 2.52 -11.56 2.78
CA LYS A 65 1.45 -12.07 3.63
C LYS A 65 1.93 -12.39 5.06
N ASP A 66 3.07 -13.06 5.19
CA ASP A 66 3.60 -13.47 6.50
C ASP A 66 4.06 -12.26 7.32
N GLU A 67 4.61 -11.24 6.67
CA GLU A 67 5.00 -9.99 7.32
C GLU A 67 3.77 -9.18 7.77
N VAL A 68 2.66 -9.19 7.02
CA VAL A 68 1.39 -8.60 7.48
C VAL A 68 0.88 -9.31 8.73
N ILE A 69 0.88 -10.65 8.75
CA ILE A 69 0.49 -11.43 9.94
C ILE A 69 1.41 -11.06 11.12
N GLY A 70 2.72 -10.95 10.86
CA GLY A 70 3.70 -10.48 11.83
C GLY A 70 3.36 -9.09 12.38
N LEU A 71 3.04 -8.13 11.51
CA LEU A 71 2.65 -6.78 11.91
C LEU A 71 1.42 -6.80 12.83
N PHE A 72 0.33 -7.45 12.41
CA PHE A 72 -0.90 -7.56 13.21
C PHE A 72 -0.68 -8.24 14.56
N ASN A 73 0.20 -9.24 14.63
CA ASN A 73 0.53 -9.91 15.89
C ASN A 73 1.20 -8.95 16.90
N HIS A 74 1.98 -7.97 16.42
CA HIS A 74 2.70 -7.00 17.24
C HIS A 74 1.97 -5.65 17.43
N THR A 75 0.82 -5.46 16.78
CA THR A 75 -0.04 -4.30 17.00
C THR A 75 -1.03 -4.59 18.11
N ASP A 76 -1.14 -3.68 19.08
CA ASP A 76 -2.11 -3.76 20.18
C ASP A 76 -3.11 -2.60 20.09
N VAL A 77 -4.26 -2.76 20.74
CA VAL A 77 -5.29 -1.72 20.82
C VAL A 77 -4.74 -0.51 21.57
N SER A 78 -4.97 0.69 21.02
CA SER A 78 -4.58 1.96 21.63
C SER A 78 -5.62 2.43 22.66
N GLU A 79 -5.21 3.31 23.58
CA GLU A 79 -6.13 4.02 24.48
C GLU A 79 -6.98 5.06 23.75
N ASP A 80 -6.51 5.57 22.61
CA ASP A 80 -7.29 6.45 21.74
C ASP A 80 -8.32 5.64 20.97
N GLU A 81 -9.61 5.84 21.25
CA GLU A 81 -10.71 5.07 20.65
C GLU A 81 -10.78 5.25 19.12
N ASP A 82 -10.35 6.40 18.61
CA ASP A 82 -10.39 6.76 17.19
C ASP A 82 -9.08 6.42 16.44
N GLU A 83 -8.15 5.70 17.08
CA GLU A 83 -6.85 5.33 16.50
C GLU A 83 -7.02 4.51 15.20
N VAL A 84 -6.38 5.02 14.14
CA VAL A 84 -6.10 4.27 12.90
C VAL A 84 -4.62 3.94 12.89
N HIS A 85 -4.28 2.70 13.22
CA HIS A 85 -2.90 2.24 13.35
C HIS A 85 -2.14 2.37 12.02
N PHE A 86 -2.81 1.97 10.94
CA PHE A 86 -2.31 2.07 9.57
C PHE A 86 -3.43 1.81 8.56
N ASN A 87 -3.21 2.21 7.31
CA ASN A 87 -3.99 1.72 6.17
C ASN A 87 -3.25 0.54 5.54
N ILE A 88 -4.01 -0.48 5.14
CA ILE A 88 -3.48 -1.61 4.37
C ILE A 88 -4.11 -1.61 2.98
N TYR A 89 -3.27 -1.66 1.95
CA TYR A 89 -3.67 -1.80 0.55
C TYR A 89 -3.28 -3.19 0.05
N THR A 90 -4.20 -3.86 -0.64
CA THR A 90 -3.97 -5.14 -1.30
C THR A 90 -3.61 -4.91 -2.76
N VAL A 91 -2.48 -5.46 -3.21
CA VAL A 91 -2.01 -5.34 -4.58
C VAL A 91 -1.92 -6.73 -5.19
N ASP A 92 -2.90 -7.07 -6.03
CA ASP A 92 -3.02 -8.37 -6.69
C ASP A 92 -2.59 -8.36 -8.17
N SER A 93 -2.35 -7.17 -8.72
CA SER A 93 -2.07 -6.93 -10.13
C SER A 93 -1.41 -5.56 -10.34
N ASP A 94 -0.95 -5.29 -11.57
CA ASP A 94 -0.40 -3.99 -11.94
C ASP A 94 -1.40 -2.87 -11.64
N TYR A 95 -0.96 -1.88 -10.88
CA TYR A 95 -1.75 -0.70 -10.56
C TYR A 95 -1.36 0.45 -11.48
N ARG A 96 -2.31 0.84 -12.33
CA ARG A 96 -2.13 1.87 -13.35
C ARG A 96 -3.28 2.89 -13.32
N PRO A 97 -3.15 3.98 -12.56
CA PRO A 97 -4.07 5.11 -12.61
C PRO A 97 -4.41 5.57 -14.03
N LYS A 98 -5.67 5.97 -14.25
CA LYS A 98 -6.13 6.54 -15.54
C LYS A 98 -5.40 7.83 -15.90
N LYS A 99 -4.93 8.57 -14.89
CA LYS A 99 -4.13 9.79 -15.03
C LYS A 99 -2.74 9.52 -14.47
N PRO A 100 -1.74 9.23 -15.31
CA PRO A 100 -0.41 8.88 -14.83
C PRO A 100 0.22 9.92 -13.90
N GLY A 101 0.87 9.46 -12.83
CA GLY A 101 1.58 10.30 -11.85
C GLY A 101 0.71 11.00 -10.80
N THR A 102 -0.61 10.85 -10.86
CA THR A 102 -1.53 11.47 -9.88
C THR A 102 -1.92 10.51 -8.76
N ASP A 103 -2.38 11.07 -7.65
CA ASP A 103 -2.87 10.30 -6.50
C ASP A 103 -4.26 9.72 -6.81
N TYR A 104 -4.31 8.40 -6.94
CA TYR A 104 -5.51 7.59 -7.14
C TYR A 104 -5.53 6.36 -6.23
N MET A 105 -4.78 6.37 -5.12
CA MET A 105 -4.60 5.20 -4.26
C MET A 105 -5.93 4.63 -3.73
N GLY A 106 -6.97 5.45 -3.59
CA GLY A 106 -8.31 4.99 -3.22
C GLY A 106 -8.96 4.01 -4.22
N MET A 107 -8.38 3.78 -5.39
CA MET A 107 -8.79 2.71 -6.31
C MET A 107 -8.27 1.33 -5.93
N LEU A 108 -7.16 1.26 -5.19
CA LEU A 108 -6.67 -0.01 -4.65
C LEU A 108 -7.63 -0.50 -3.58
N HIS A 109 -7.81 -1.82 -3.49
CA HIS A 109 -8.54 -2.39 -2.38
C HIS A 109 -7.79 -2.08 -1.08
N HIS A 110 -8.43 -1.41 -0.14
CA HIS A 110 -7.81 -1.00 1.11
C HIS A 110 -8.79 -1.00 2.29
N ASP A 111 -8.23 -1.17 3.48
CA ASP A 111 -8.92 -1.05 4.75
C ASP A 111 -8.15 -0.14 5.70
N HIS A 112 -8.88 0.58 6.54
CA HIS A 112 -8.33 1.26 7.70
C HIS A 112 -8.24 0.27 8.86
N VAL A 113 -7.04 0.09 9.43
CA VAL A 113 -6.83 -0.81 10.56
C VAL A 113 -7.02 -0.03 11.86
N THR A 114 -8.26 -0.04 12.34
CA THR A 114 -8.68 0.62 13.58
C THR A 114 -8.50 -0.28 14.81
N ASN A 115 -8.69 0.27 16.00
CA ASN A 115 -8.80 -0.51 17.23
C ASN A 115 -9.81 -1.67 17.15
N GLU A 116 -10.98 -1.46 16.54
CA GLU A 116 -11.98 -2.51 16.35
C GLU A 116 -11.44 -3.64 15.47
N PHE A 117 -10.68 -3.30 14.43
CA PHE A 117 -10.02 -4.28 13.59
C PHE A 117 -9.03 -5.10 14.42
N ILE A 118 -8.11 -4.44 15.13
CA ILE A 118 -7.09 -5.12 15.94
C ILE A 118 -7.74 -6.02 16.99
N ALA A 119 -8.78 -5.56 17.69
CA ALA A 119 -9.51 -6.36 18.66
C ALA A 119 -10.09 -7.65 18.03
N LYS A 120 -10.73 -7.53 16.85
CA LYS A 120 -11.24 -8.69 16.11
C LYS A 120 -10.13 -9.62 15.63
N TYR A 121 -8.97 -9.08 15.23
CA TYR A 121 -7.82 -9.91 14.89
C TYR A 121 -7.29 -10.69 16.09
N LYS A 122 -7.28 -10.11 17.30
CA LYS A 122 -6.86 -10.83 18.52
C LYS A 122 -7.84 -11.95 18.89
N GLU A 123 -9.12 -11.81 18.57
CA GLU A 123 -10.15 -12.83 18.81
C GLU A 123 -10.16 -13.94 17.73
N GLU A 124 -10.18 -13.55 16.45
CA GLU A 124 -10.39 -14.45 15.31
C GLU A 124 -9.08 -14.90 14.62
N GLY A 125 -7.95 -14.28 14.96
CA GLY A 125 -6.69 -14.46 14.25
C GLY A 125 -6.78 -14.04 12.79
N THR A 126 -6.12 -14.78 11.90
CA THR A 126 -6.06 -14.44 10.46
C THR A 126 -7.40 -14.55 9.72
N GLU A 127 -8.44 -15.14 10.32
CA GLU A 127 -9.76 -15.26 9.67
C GLU A 127 -10.38 -13.90 9.34
N ILE A 128 -10.17 -12.88 10.19
CA ILE A 128 -10.70 -11.54 9.92
C ILE A 128 -10.09 -10.94 8.64
N LEU A 129 -8.83 -11.25 8.33
CA LEU A 129 -8.13 -10.76 7.14
C LEU A 129 -8.73 -11.39 5.86
N VAL A 130 -9.16 -12.65 5.94
CA VAL A 130 -9.89 -13.33 4.86
C VAL A 130 -11.30 -12.74 4.72
N LYS A 131 -12.03 -12.52 5.82
CA LYS A 131 -13.38 -11.92 5.80
C LYS A 131 -13.38 -10.52 5.20
N ARG A 132 -12.30 -9.75 5.42
CA ARG A 132 -12.05 -8.42 4.84
C ARG A 132 -11.53 -8.47 3.40
N ARG A 133 -11.28 -9.66 2.84
CA ARG A 133 -10.72 -9.86 1.49
C ARG A 133 -9.33 -9.24 1.30
N ILE A 134 -8.57 -9.14 2.39
CA ILE A 134 -7.16 -8.79 2.33
C ILE A 134 -6.38 -10.02 1.83
N PHE A 135 -6.71 -11.22 2.35
CA PHE A 135 -6.08 -12.50 1.98
C PHE A 135 -6.93 -13.38 1.08
#